data_AF-A0A7Z9UHF1-F1
#
_entry.id   AF-A0A7Z9UHF1-F1
#
_cell.length_a   1.000
_cell.length_b   1.000
_cell.length_c   1.000
_cell.angle_alpha   90.00
_cell.angle_beta   90.00
_cell.angle_gamma   90.00
#
_symmetry.space_group_name_H-M   'P 1'
#
loop_
_entity.id
_entity.type
_entity.pdbx_description
1 polymer ?
#
loop_
_entity_poly.entity_id
_entity_poly.type
_entity_poly.pdbx_seq_one_letter_code
_entity_poly.pdbx_strand_id
1 'polypeptide(L)' 'PRLEPGESFDYTSFCPLITEFGVMHGMFNMIRDDGKKFDALIKPFKLAVPFSVN' A
#
# COMPACT_ATOMS: atom_id res chain seq x y z
N PRO A 1 7.22 1.10 11.21
CA PRO A 1 7.07 2.39 11.91
C PRO A 1 6.08 2.20 13.06
N ARG A 2 6.27 2.88 14.20
CA ARG A 2 5.25 2.96 15.26
C ARG A 2 4.42 4.22 15.00
N LEU A 3 3.10 4.09 15.04
CA LEU A 3 2.16 5.19 14.82
C LEU A 3 1.42 5.43 16.14
N GLU A 4 1.54 6.62 16.70
CA GLU A 4 0.71 7.05 17.82
C GLU A 4 -0.69 7.43 17.32
N PRO A 5 -1.70 7.49 18.21
CA PRO A 5 -3.06 7.87 17.82
C PRO A 5 -3.10 9.24 17.12
N GLY A 6 -3.56 9.26 15.87
CA GLY A 6 -3.66 10.47 15.04
C GLY A 6 -2.45 10.73 14.13
N GLU A 7 -1.38 9.95 14.25
CA GLU A 7 -0.23 10.05 13.36
C GLU A 7 -0.48 9.34 12.02
N SER A 8 0.18 9.85 10.98
CA SER A 8 0.18 9.27 9.63
C SER A 8 1.63 9.07 9.18
N PHE A 9 1.85 8.03 8.39
CA PHE A 9 3.16 7.74 7.81
C PHE A 9 3.00 7.51 6.32
N ASP A 10 3.66 8.37 5.55
CA ASP A 10 3.69 8.30 4.10
C ASP A 10 5.07 7.83 3.64
N TYR A 11 5.09 6.85 2.74
CA TYR A 11 6.30 6.43 2.07
C TYR A 11 6.01 6.21 0.59
N THR A 12 6.98 6.53 -0.25
CA THR A 12 6.93 6.23 -1.68
C THR A 12 7.83 5.06 -1.97
N SER A 13 7.28 4.01 -2.57
CA SER A 13 8.05 2.88 -3.09
C SER A 13 7.97 2.88 -4.61
N PHE A 14 8.91 2.20 -5.25
CA PHE A 14 8.96 2.06 -6.70
C PHE A 14 8.73 0.59 -7.07
N CYS A 15 7.76 0.34 -7.96
CA CYS A 15 7.44 -0.99 -8.46
C CYS A 15 7.56 -0.98 -9.99
N PRO A 16 8.69 -1.44 -10.56
CA PRO A 16 8.84 -1.51 -12.01
C PRO A 16 7.92 -2.61 -12.56
N LEU A 17 7.03 -2.24 -13.48
CA LEU A 17 6.20 -3.15 -14.24
C LEU A 17 6.64 -3.11 -15.70
N ILE A 18 6.75 -4.30 -16.32
CA ILE A 18 7.02 -4.43 -17.76
C ILE A 18 5.75 -4.20 -18.61
N THR A 19 4.58 -4.15 -17.98
CA THR A 19 3.27 -3.94 -18.62
C THR A 19 2.80 -2.50 -18.45
N GLU A 20 2.08 -1.97 -19.45
CA GLU A 20 1.51 -0.61 -19.40
C GLU A 20 0.38 -0.45 -18.36
N PHE A 21 -0.19 -1.59 -17.93
CA PHE A 21 -1.21 -1.68 -16.90
C PHE A 21 -0.86 -2.77 -15.88
N GLY A 22 -1.13 -2.48 -14.61
CA GLY A 22 -1.04 -3.43 -13.51
C GLY A 22 -1.99 -3.07 -12.38
N VAL A 23 -2.17 -4.00 -11.44
CA VAL A 23 -2.96 -3.79 -10.22
C VAL A 23 -2.10 -4.18 -9.04
N MET A 24 -2.04 -3.32 -8.02
CA MET A 24 -1.34 -3.59 -6.78
C MET A 24 -2.35 -3.75 -5.64
N HIS A 25 -2.20 -4.80 -4.85
CA HIS A 25 -2.99 -5.06 -3.65
C HIS A 25 -2.09 -5.71 -2.61
N GLY A 26 -2.51 -5.70 -1.35
CA GLY A 26 -1.70 -6.29 -0.28
C GLY A 26 -2.30 -6.08 1.09
N MET A 27 -1.48 -6.30 2.12
CA MET A 27 -1.84 -6.03 3.50
C MET A 27 -0.60 -5.66 4.30
N PHE A 28 -0.75 -4.77 5.27
CA PHE A 28 0.24 -4.56 6.31
C PHE A 28 -0.12 -5.41 7.52
N ASN A 29 0.85 -6.19 7.99
CA ASN A 29 0.74 -6.91 9.26
C ASN A 29 1.10 -5.93 10.38
N MET A 30 0.10 -5.54 11.16
CA MET A 30 0.25 -4.56 12.23
C MET A 30 0.25 -5.25 13.59
N ILE A 31 0.98 -4.67 14.54
CA ILE A 31 1.06 -5.15 15.93
C ILE A 31 0.72 -3.97 16.83
N ARG A 32 -0.24 -4.17 17.74
CA ARG A 32 -0.60 -3.19 18.78
C ARG A 32 0.35 -3.32 19.97
N ASP A 33 0.39 -2.28 20.80
CA ASP A 33 1.19 -2.28 22.04
C ASP A 33 0.76 -3.38 23.02
N ASP A 34 -0.50 -3.84 22.96
CA ASP A 34 -1.00 -4.98 23.73
C ASP A 34 -0.60 -6.36 23.15
N GLY A 35 0.22 -6.38 22.09
CA GLY A 35 0.69 -7.58 21.42
C GLY A 35 -0.29 -8.18 20.43
N LYS A 36 -1.51 -7.63 20.28
CA LYS A 36 -2.48 -8.13 19.29
C LYS A 36 -2.03 -7.79 17.88
N LYS A 37 -2.16 -8.78 17.00
CA LYS A 37 -1.89 -8.63 15.56
C LYS A 37 -3.18 -8.34 14.81
N PHE A 38 -3.11 -7.47 13.81
CA PHE A 38 -4.21 -7.25 12.88
C PHE A 38 -3.66 -6.90 11.50
N ASP A 39 -4.45 -7.19 10.47
CA ASP A 39 -4.08 -6.91 9.10
C ASP A 39 -4.79 -5.65 8.60
N ALA A 40 -4.01 -4.68 8.13
CA ALA A 40 -4.51 -3.52 7.43
C ALA A 40 -4.51 -3.80 5.92
N LEU A 41 -5.70 -4.04 5.36
CA LEU A 41 -5.86 -4.39 3.95
C LEU A 41 -5.62 -3.18 3.04
N ILE A 42 -4.75 -3.36 2.04
CA ILE A 42 -4.54 -2.43 0.94
C ILE A 42 -5.45 -2.87 -0.20
N LYS A 43 -6.51 -2.09 -0.45
CA LYS A 43 -7.44 -2.37 -1.55
C LYS A 43 -6.70 -2.32 -2.90
N PRO A 44 -7.14 -3.11 -3.89
CA PRO A 44 -6.53 -3.09 -5.21
C PRO A 44 -6.58 -1.69 -5.82
N PHE A 45 -5.44 -1.18 -6.25
CA PHE A 45 -5.34 0.07 -7.00
C PHE A 45 -4.56 -0.13 -8.29
N LYS A 46 -4.85 0.69 -9.29
CA LYS A 46 -4.33 0.56 -10.65
C LYS A 46 -2.98 1.28 -10.76
N LEU A 47 -2.01 0.61 -11.37
CA LEU A 47 -0.78 1.19 -11.87
C LEU A 47 -0.94 1.31 -13.37
N ALA A 48 -1.04 2.54 -13.88
CA ALA A 48 -1.21 2.80 -15.30
C ALA A 48 -0.24 3.90 -15.72
N VAL A 49 0.39 3.73 -16.88
CA VAL A 49 1.16 4.80 -17.49
C VAL A 49 0.19 5.92 -17.89
N PRO A 50 0.43 7.18 -17.51
CA PRO A 50 -0.42 8.28 -17.94
C PRO A 50 -0.52 8.29 -19.47
N PHE A 51 -1.73 8.44 -20.01
CA PHE A 51 -2.05 8.41 -21.45
C PHE A 51 -2.05 7.04 -22.17
N SER A 52 -1.95 5.91 -21.46
CA SER A 52 -2.05 4.56 -22.07
C SER A 52 -3.48 4.15 -22.45
N VAL A 53 -4.50 4.87 -21.98
CA VAL A 53 -5.90 4.64 -22.39
C VAL A 53 -6.28 5.75 -23.38
N ASN A 54 -6.29 5.40 -24.67
CA ASN A 54 -6.83 6.21 -25.77
C ASN A 54 -8.24 5.71 -26.14
#